data_AF-A0A0G1IPL9-F1
#
_entry.id   AF-A0A0G1IPL9-F1
#
_cell.length_a   1.000
_cell.length_b   1.000
_cell.length_c   1.000
_cell.angle_alpha   90.00
_cell.angle_beta   90.00
_cell.angle_gamma   90.00
#
_symmetry.space_group_name_H-M   'P 1'
#
loop_
_entity.id
_entity.type
_entity.pdbx_description
1 polymer ?
#
loop_
_entity_poly.entity_id
_entity_poly.type
_entity_poly.pdbx_seq_one_letter_code
_entity_poly.pdbx_strand_id
1 'polypeptide(L)'
;IFGRYLAKDLKDKDGKTLFKKGHLLSVEDAEKADKSGATDAVLRSPINCEAALGICQKCYGYDLGSNTLVKFGEAIGIVAAQAIGEPGTQLTMRTFHVGGVAGAADITMGLPRVEEVFELRAPKNLATLSDVEGEVIEVEDRGAEKAIKILAKKGKKSDGEVKEFVLPFGKSLLVKQGSEVKPGDQLCEGAVDIKELYSLAGPIAAQNYVIKEVGRIYTLQGASINDKHIEVVVRQMFSRVKIKSSGDARFAIGDVIEKAELIEENERVKKDNGILAEPSGMVLGITKTALTTSSFLSAASFQETTRVLISAALEGKEDKLRGLKENVIIGRLIPAGTGYRKDFEIKDEEEEPLNELERAER
;
A
#
# COMPACT_ATOMS: atom_id res chain seq x y z
N ILE A 1 -7.40 -5.26 -16.29
CA ILE A 1 -7.28 -6.67 -15.82
C ILE A 1 -6.10 -7.45 -16.45
N PHE A 2 -5.60 -7.03 -17.62
CA PHE A 2 -4.49 -7.67 -18.34
C PHE A 2 -3.25 -7.93 -17.45
N GLY A 3 -2.61 -9.08 -17.67
CA GLY A 3 -1.34 -9.45 -17.07
C GLY A 3 -1.43 -9.79 -15.58
N ARG A 4 -2.61 -10.17 -15.10
CA ARG A 4 -2.88 -10.56 -13.70
C ARG A 4 -3.55 -11.92 -13.60
N TYR A 5 -3.36 -12.57 -12.46
CA TYR A 5 -4.01 -13.83 -12.12
C TYR A 5 -5.38 -13.61 -11.49
N LEU A 6 -6.36 -14.44 -11.88
CA LEU A 6 -7.66 -14.49 -11.23
C LEU A 6 -7.57 -15.13 -9.83
N ALA A 7 -8.13 -14.46 -8.83
CA ALA A 7 -8.26 -14.99 -7.47
C ALA A 7 -9.56 -15.79 -7.28
N LYS A 8 -10.61 -15.50 -8.08
CA LYS A 8 -11.86 -16.27 -8.19
C LYS A 8 -12.19 -16.49 -9.67
N ASP A 9 -13.08 -17.44 -9.94
CA ASP A 9 -13.59 -17.69 -11.29
C ASP A 9 -14.23 -16.43 -11.88
N LEU A 10 -13.91 -16.11 -13.14
CA LEU A 10 -14.55 -15.01 -13.87
C LEU A 10 -15.81 -15.54 -14.54
N LYS A 11 -16.94 -14.91 -14.27
CA LYS A 11 -18.24 -15.26 -14.85
C LYS A 11 -18.70 -14.19 -15.83
N ASP A 12 -19.38 -14.65 -16.87
CA ASP A 12 -20.08 -13.82 -17.84
C ASP A 12 -21.36 -13.20 -17.24
N LYS A 13 -22.03 -12.30 -17.97
CA LYS A 13 -23.36 -11.75 -17.64
C LYS A 13 -24.40 -12.82 -17.34
N ASP A 14 -24.33 -13.94 -18.06
CA ASP A 14 -25.23 -15.09 -17.90
C ASP A 14 -24.80 -16.05 -16.77
N GLY A 15 -23.76 -15.70 -16.00
CA GLY A 15 -23.24 -16.51 -14.90
C GLY A 15 -22.38 -17.69 -15.32
N LYS A 16 -22.12 -17.87 -16.62
CA LYS A 16 -21.23 -18.91 -17.15
C LYS A 16 -19.77 -18.57 -16.86
N THR A 17 -19.01 -19.52 -16.34
CA THR A 17 -17.57 -19.33 -16.08
C THR A 17 -16.80 -19.20 -17.41
N LEU A 18 -16.16 -18.05 -17.62
CA LEU A 18 -15.28 -17.77 -18.76
C LEU A 18 -13.86 -18.29 -18.49
N PHE A 19 -13.33 -17.96 -17.32
CA PHE A 19 -11.98 -18.35 -16.89
C PHE A 19 -12.00 -18.84 -15.45
N LYS A 20 -11.23 -19.90 -15.19
CA LYS A 20 -11.11 -20.49 -13.85
C LYS A 20 -10.18 -19.65 -12.97
N LYS A 21 -10.34 -19.79 -11.65
CA LYS A 21 -9.41 -19.31 -10.64
C LYS A 21 -7.98 -19.73 -10.96
N GLY A 22 -7.04 -18.80 -10.88
CA GLY A 22 -5.63 -19.04 -11.18
C GLY A 22 -5.27 -18.96 -12.66
N HIS A 23 -6.22 -18.62 -13.55
CA HIS A 23 -5.89 -18.29 -14.94
C HIS A 23 -5.17 -16.94 -15.01
N LEU A 24 -4.16 -16.87 -15.88
CA LEU A 24 -3.40 -15.64 -16.15
C LEU A 24 -3.99 -14.96 -17.37
N LEU A 25 -4.48 -13.73 -17.20
CA LEU A 25 -5.17 -13.00 -18.25
C LEU A 25 -4.17 -12.43 -19.26
N SER A 26 -4.15 -13.00 -20.46
CA SER A 26 -3.48 -12.44 -21.64
C SER A 26 -4.26 -11.24 -22.21
N VAL A 27 -3.70 -10.56 -23.23
CA VAL A 27 -4.40 -9.45 -23.90
C VAL A 27 -5.69 -9.96 -24.53
N GLU A 28 -5.62 -11.10 -25.23
CA GLU A 28 -6.78 -11.74 -25.86
C GLU A 28 -7.85 -12.14 -24.85
N ASP A 29 -7.44 -12.64 -23.67
CA ASP A 29 -8.38 -13.01 -22.62
C ASP A 29 -9.08 -11.79 -22.02
N ALA A 30 -8.36 -10.66 -21.92
CA ALA A 30 -8.93 -9.40 -21.46
C ALA A 30 -9.98 -8.86 -22.43
N GLU A 31 -9.73 -8.94 -23.74
CA GLU A 31 -10.73 -8.56 -24.76
C GLU A 31 -11.95 -9.49 -24.76
N LYS A 32 -11.76 -10.80 -24.55
CA LYS A 32 -12.87 -11.76 -24.41
C LYS A 32 -13.71 -11.43 -23.17
N ALA A 33 -13.07 -11.11 -22.06
CA ALA A 33 -13.77 -10.69 -20.84
C ALA A 33 -14.59 -9.41 -21.06
N ASP A 34 -14.05 -8.42 -21.79
CA ASP A 34 -14.77 -7.18 -22.09
C ASP A 34 -15.99 -7.43 -22.99
N LYS A 35 -15.82 -8.23 -24.06
CA LYS A 35 -16.91 -8.60 -24.99
C LYS A 35 -18.01 -9.41 -24.35
N SER A 36 -17.68 -10.24 -23.36
CA SER A 36 -18.66 -11.00 -22.56
C SER A 36 -19.54 -10.06 -21.73
N GLY A 37 -18.98 -8.92 -21.31
CA GLY A 37 -19.66 -7.94 -20.48
C GLY A 37 -19.67 -8.32 -18.99
N ALA A 38 -18.73 -9.15 -18.54
CA ALA A 38 -18.47 -9.37 -17.13
C ALA A 38 -18.32 -8.03 -16.38
N THR A 39 -19.05 -7.84 -15.28
CA THR A 39 -19.05 -6.58 -14.52
C THR A 39 -17.89 -6.47 -13.56
N ASP A 40 -17.51 -7.59 -12.93
CA ASP A 40 -16.55 -7.62 -11.83
C ASP A 40 -15.59 -8.80 -11.95
N ALA A 41 -14.31 -8.54 -11.69
CA ALA A 41 -13.25 -9.55 -11.68
C ALA A 41 -12.45 -9.46 -10.38
N VAL A 42 -12.30 -10.59 -9.68
CA VAL A 42 -11.47 -10.66 -8.47
C VAL A 42 -10.08 -11.15 -8.83
N LEU A 43 -9.09 -10.25 -8.71
CA LEU A 43 -7.71 -10.49 -9.12
C LEU A 43 -6.80 -10.70 -7.91
N ARG A 44 -5.67 -11.38 -8.14
CA ARG A 44 -4.54 -11.32 -7.22
C ARG A 44 -3.85 -9.96 -7.34
N SER A 45 -3.31 -9.48 -6.22
CA SER A 45 -2.65 -8.19 -6.09
C SER A 45 -1.36 -8.34 -5.29
N PRO A 46 -0.30 -7.55 -5.57
CA PRO A 46 0.85 -7.40 -4.70
C PRO A 46 0.50 -7.02 -3.26
N ILE A 47 -0.57 -6.25 -3.02
CA ILE A 47 -0.95 -5.80 -1.67
C ILE A 47 -1.27 -6.99 -0.76
N ASN A 48 -2.05 -7.95 -1.27
CA ASN A 48 -2.51 -9.11 -0.50
C ASN A 48 -1.54 -10.30 -0.59
N CYS A 49 -0.30 -10.09 -1.06
CA CYS A 49 0.69 -11.16 -1.10
C CYS A 49 1.16 -11.51 0.32
N GLU A 50 1.11 -12.79 0.69
CA GLU A 50 1.52 -13.29 2.01
C GLU A 50 3.02 -13.62 2.09
N ALA A 51 3.77 -13.44 0.99
CA ALA A 51 5.22 -13.63 1.01
C ALA A 51 5.86 -12.68 2.04
N ALA A 52 6.62 -13.26 2.98
CA ALA A 52 7.28 -12.53 4.06
C ALA A 52 8.26 -11.49 3.51
N LEU A 53 9.09 -11.90 2.55
CA LEU A 53 10.06 -11.03 1.87
C LEU A 53 9.74 -10.99 0.38
N GLY A 54 9.36 -9.81 -0.12
CA GLY A 54 9.01 -9.59 -1.51
C GLY A 54 7.56 -9.93 -1.88
N ILE A 55 7.33 -10.26 -3.16
CA ILE A 55 6.01 -10.53 -3.75
C ILE A 55 6.15 -11.75 -4.66
N CYS A 56 5.21 -12.69 -4.58
CA CYS A 56 5.23 -13.89 -5.41
C CYS A 56 4.84 -13.59 -6.88
N GLN A 57 5.35 -14.41 -7.80
CA GLN A 57 5.09 -14.31 -9.23
C GLN A 57 3.59 -14.28 -9.59
N LYS A 58 2.76 -15.04 -8.85
CA LYS A 58 1.30 -15.09 -9.06
C LYS A 58 0.56 -13.83 -8.62
N CYS A 59 1.07 -13.11 -7.60
CA CYS A 59 0.45 -11.87 -7.15
C CYS A 59 0.84 -10.69 -8.03
N TYR A 60 2.01 -10.72 -8.66
CA TYR A 60 2.46 -9.66 -9.57
C TYR A 60 1.98 -9.87 -11.03
N GLY A 61 2.05 -11.11 -11.53
CA GLY A 61 1.66 -11.49 -12.88
C GLY A 61 2.72 -11.14 -13.92
N TYR A 62 2.31 -10.46 -14.99
CA TYR A 62 3.21 -10.08 -16.08
C TYR A 62 4.14 -8.92 -15.70
N ASP A 63 5.37 -9.03 -16.17
CA ASP A 63 6.22 -7.87 -16.41
C ASP A 63 5.69 -7.13 -17.65
N LEU A 64 5.39 -5.85 -17.49
CA LEU A 64 4.81 -5.02 -18.54
C LEU A 64 5.84 -4.56 -19.56
N GLY A 65 7.14 -4.61 -19.24
CA GLY A 65 8.21 -4.28 -20.18
C GLY A 65 8.40 -5.38 -21.23
N SER A 66 8.41 -6.64 -20.79
CA SER A 66 8.57 -7.80 -21.67
C SER A 66 7.26 -8.45 -22.13
N ASN A 67 6.12 -8.09 -21.54
CA ASN A 67 4.82 -8.77 -21.72
C ASN A 67 4.89 -10.29 -21.47
N THR A 68 5.82 -10.72 -20.61
CA THR A 68 5.96 -12.11 -20.18
C THR A 68 5.73 -12.24 -18.68
N LEU A 69 5.58 -13.46 -18.19
CA LEU A 69 5.49 -13.71 -16.77
C LEU A 69 6.76 -13.23 -16.06
N VAL A 70 6.60 -12.45 -14.98
CA VAL A 70 7.74 -11.88 -14.26
C VAL A 70 8.71 -12.96 -13.81
N LYS A 71 10.00 -12.76 -14.01
CA LYS A 71 11.02 -13.74 -13.60
C LYS A 71 11.28 -13.66 -12.09
N PHE A 72 11.75 -14.76 -11.51
CA PHE A 72 12.25 -14.73 -10.13
C PHE A 72 13.50 -13.86 -10.05
N GLY A 73 13.61 -13.07 -8.97
CA GLY A 73 14.69 -12.11 -8.78
C GLY A 73 14.47 -10.75 -9.45
N GLU A 74 13.35 -10.53 -10.14
CA GLU A 74 13.05 -9.24 -10.76
C GLU A 74 12.85 -8.14 -9.69
N ALA A 75 13.51 -7.00 -9.86
CA ALA A 75 13.47 -5.88 -8.92
C ALA A 75 12.21 -5.02 -9.10
N ILE A 76 11.02 -5.63 -8.99
CA ILE A 76 9.72 -5.00 -9.27
C ILE A 76 9.45 -3.72 -8.46
N GLY A 77 10.07 -3.56 -7.29
CA GLY A 77 9.99 -2.35 -6.48
C GLY A 77 10.69 -1.15 -7.14
N ILE A 78 11.85 -1.39 -7.76
CA ILE A 78 12.58 -0.36 -8.52
C ILE A 78 11.81 -0.02 -9.79
N VAL A 79 11.31 -1.03 -10.51
CA VAL A 79 10.48 -0.82 -11.70
C VAL A 79 9.22 -0.01 -11.36
N ALA A 80 8.54 -0.33 -10.26
CA ALA A 80 7.38 0.44 -9.80
C ALA A 80 7.73 1.88 -9.42
N ALA A 81 8.84 2.08 -8.72
CA ALA A 81 9.30 3.42 -8.35
C ALA A 81 9.63 4.27 -9.58
N GLN A 82 10.28 3.70 -10.59
CA GLN A 82 10.59 4.39 -11.85
C GLN A 82 9.33 4.68 -12.67
N ALA A 83 8.42 3.70 -12.79
CA ALA A 83 7.17 3.86 -13.52
C ALA A 83 6.26 4.96 -12.95
N ILE A 84 6.42 5.30 -11.67
CA ILE A 84 5.73 6.42 -11.02
C ILE A 84 6.57 7.70 -11.10
N GLY A 85 7.87 7.60 -10.77
CA GLY A 85 8.76 8.75 -10.65
C GLY A 85 9.05 9.46 -11.98
N GLU A 86 9.30 8.72 -13.07
CA GLU A 86 9.61 9.32 -14.37
C GLU A 86 8.44 10.19 -14.88
N PRO A 87 7.19 9.68 -14.99
CA PRO A 87 6.07 10.54 -15.31
C PRO A 87 5.90 11.67 -14.30
N GLY A 88 6.11 11.41 -13.00
CA GLY A 88 6.04 12.42 -11.94
C GLY A 88 6.93 13.63 -12.17
N THR A 89 8.18 13.42 -12.62
CA THR A 89 9.08 14.54 -13.00
C THR A 89 8.61 15.31 -14.24
N GLN A 90 7.88 14.66 -15.15
CA GLN A 90 7.27 15.36 -16.29
C GLN A 90 6.06 16.19 -15.86
N LEU A 91 5.31 15.74 -14.84
CA LEU A 91 4.15 16.47 -14.31
C LEU A 91 4.54 17.85 -13.80
N THR A 92 5.67 17.95 -13.08
CA THR A 92 6.15 19.22 -12.54
C THR A 92 6.49 20.21 -13.65
N MET A 93 7.12 19.75 -14.74
CA MET A 93 7.42 20.60 -15.89
C MET A 93 6.15 21.11 -16.61
N ARG A 94 5.09 20.30 -16.70
CA ARG A 94 3.83 20.69 -17.35
C ARG A 94 3.01 21.68 -16.52
N THR A 95 3.02 21.57 -15.19
CA THR A 95 2.23 22.43 -14.29
C THR A 95 2.60 23.92 -14.34
N PHE A 96 3.87 24.26 -14.60
CA PHE A 96 4.31 25.67 -14.64
C PHE A 96 3.70 26.49 -15.79
N HIS A 97 3.25 25.84 -16.87
CA HIS A 97 2.76 26.52 -18.06
C HIS A 97 1.27 26.88 -17.98
N VAL A 98 0.52 26.30 -17.04
CA VAL A 98 -0.94 26.50 -16.89
C VAL A 98 -1.27 27.53 -15.77
N GLY A 99 -0.29 27.90 -14.95
CA GLY A 99 -0.48 28.73 -13.75
C GLY A 99 -0.94 30.19 -13.98
N GLY A 100 -1.16 30.62 -15.22
CA GLY A 100 -1.58 31.98 -15.55
C GLY A 100 -3.06 32.18 -15.86
N VAL A 101 -3.87 31.11 -15.96
CA VAL A 101 -5.28 31.22 -16.38
C VAL A 101 -6.21 31.09 -15.17
N ALA A 102 -6.80 32.20 -14.75
CA ALA A 102 -7.86 32.23 -13.75
C ALA A 102 -9.07 31.43 -14.25
N GLY A 103 -9.16 30.15 -13.88
CA GLY A 103 -10.21 29.23 -14.35
C GLY A 103 -9.73 27.79 -14.59
N ALA A 104 -8.42 27.53 -14.61
CA ALA A 104 -7.91 26.17 -14.55
C ALA A 104 -8.14 25.63 -13.13
N ALA A 105 -9.24 24.89 -12.95
CA ALA A 105 -9.64 24.30 -11.68
C ALA A 105 -8.44 23.61 -10.99
N ASP A 106 -8.13 24.11 -9.79
CA ASP A 106 -7.34 23.46 -8.75
C ASP A 106 -5.94 22.95 -9.16
N ILE A 107 -4.94 23.84 -9.11
CA ILE A 107 -3.50 23.56 -9.28
C ILE A 107 -3.00 22.45 -8.32
N THR A 108 -3.77 22.10 -7.29
CA THR A 108 -3.47 20.95 -6.42
C THR A 108 -3.54 19.60 -7.15
N MET A 109 -4.09 19.51 -8.37
CA MET A 109 -4.25 18.25 -9.13
C MET A 109 -2.94 17.64 -9.71
N GLY A 110 -1.75 18.14 -9.37
CA GLY A 110 -0.46 17.66 -9.90
C GLY A 110 0.36 16.79 -8.95
N LEU A 111 1.69 16.81 -9.12
CA LEU A 111 2.62 16.08 -8.26
C LEU A 111 2.48 16.42 -6.75
N PRO A 112 2.23 17.68 -6.32
CA PRO A 112 2.08 17.98 -4.89
C PRO A 112 1.00 17.17 -4.19
N ARG A 113 -0.07 16.79 -4.90
CA ARG A 113 -1.13 15.92 -4.34
C ARG A 113 -0.71 14.46 -4.30
N VAL A 114 0.05 13.98 -5.29
CA VAL A 114 0.65 12.64 -5.23
C VAL A 114 1.59 12.52 -4.03
N GLU A 115 2.40 13.55 -3.78
CA GLU A 115 3.25 13.63 -2.58
C GLU A 115 2.42 13.67 -1.29
N GLU A 116 1.36 14.47 -1.25
CA GLU A 116 0.45 14.56 -0.11
C GLU A 116 -0.14 13.19 0.25
N VAL A 117 -0.58 12.43 -0.76
CA VAL A 117 -1.13 11.08 -0.62
C VAL A 117 -0.07 10.08 -0.14
N PHE A 118 1.10 10.04 -0.77
CA PHE A 118 2.17 9.09 -0.39
C PHE A 118 2.82 9.42 0.96
N GLU A 119 2.77 10.67 1.42
CA GLU A 119 3.28 11.08 2.74
C GLU A 119 2.20 11.10 3.84
N LEU A 120 0.96 10.73 3.53
CA LEU A 120 -0.18 10.78 4.46
C LEU A 120 -0.32 12.16 5.14
N ARG A 121 -0.13 13.21 4.35
CA ARG A 121 -0.36 14.59 4.80
C ARG A 121 -1.87 14.86 4.77
N ALA A 122 -2.33 15.63 5.75
CA ALA A 122 -3.74 16.01 5.79
C ALA A 122 -4.04 16.94 4.60
N PRO A 123 -5.10 16.66 3.82
CA PRO A 123 -5.41 17.46 2.65
C PRO A 123 -5.94 18.83 3.03
N LYS A 124 -5.65 19.83 2.19
CA LYS A 124 -6.18 21.20 2.39
C LYS A 124 -7.70 21.27 2.21
N ASN A 125 -8.24 20.54 1.23
CA ASN A 125 -9.67 20.47 0.97
C ASN A 125 -10.25 19.16 1.52
N LEU A 126 -10.45 19.06 2.84
CA LEU A 126 -10.86 17.82 3.51
C LEU A 126 -12.34 17.47 3.27
N ALA A 127 -12.64 16.30 2.73
CA ALA A 127 -13.99 15.77 2.66
C ALA A 127 -14.43 15.21 4.03
N THR A 128 -15.68 15.48 4.41
CA THR A 128 -16.28 14.88 5.60
C THR A 128 -16.67 13.44 5.31
N LEU A 129 -16.21 12.51 6.15
CA LEU A 129 -16.53 11.09 6.07
C LEU A 129 -17.69 10.74 7.01
N SER A 130 -18.47 9.74 6.62
CA SER A 130 -19.41 9.12 7.55
C SER A 130 -18.71 8.19 8.53
N ASP A 131 -19.06 8.26 9.81
CA ASP A 131 -18.58 7.32 10.84
C ASP A 131 -19.58 6.20 11.17
N VAL A 132 -20.78 6.23 10.55
CA VAL A 132 -21.88 5.29 10.79
C VAL A 132 -22.34 4.63 9.50
N GLU A 133 -22.81 3.40 9.62
CA GLU A 133 -23.58 2.75 8.56
C GLU A 133 -25.04 3.14 8.70
N GLY A 134 -25.67 3.67 7.66
CA GLY A 134 -26.99 4.24 7.80
C GLY A 134 -27.62 4.76 6.52
N GLU A 135 -28.79 5.36 6.68
CA GLU A 135 -29.51 6.05 5.60
C GLU A 135 -29.55 7.55 5.88
N VAL A 136 -29.31 8.36 4.85
CA VAL A 136 -29.40 9.82 4.94
C VAL A 136 -30.87 10.23 5.04
N ILE A 137 -31.31 10.69 6.22
CA ILE A 137 -32.71 11.06 6.46
C ILE A 137 -33.01 12.46 5.97
N GLU A 138 -32.08 13.39 6.22
CA GLU A 138 -32.32 14.82 6.01
C GLU A 138 -31.01 15.53 5.69
N VAL A 139 -31.10 16.47 4.76
CA VAL A 139 -30.03 17.40 4.42
C VAL A 139 -30.58 18.80 4.70
N GLU A 140 -30.18 19.37 5.83
CA GLU A 140 -30.56 20.74 6.22
C GLU A 140 -29.56 21.73 5.61
N ASP A 141 -30.08 22.76 4.95
CA ASP A 141 -29.30 23.91 4.53
C ASP A 141 -29.44 25.02 5.58
N ARG A 142 -28.38 25.24 6.37
CA ARG A 142 -28.32 26.31 7.39
C ARG A 142 -27.68 27.58 6.84
N GLY A 143 -27.69 27.76 5.52
CA GLY A 143 -27.13 28.93 4.83
C GLY A 143 -25.62 28.82 4.65
N ALA A 144 -24.86 29.09 5.71
CA ALA A 144 -23.39 29.02 5.68
C ALA A 144 -22.85 27.59 5.87
N GLU A 145 -23.64 26.67 6.42
CA GLU A 145 -23.24 25.29 6.65
C GLU A 145 -24.36 24.36 6.23
N LYS A 146 -24.02 23.16 5.75
CA LYS A 146 -25.00 22.11 5.45
C LYS A 146 -24.87 21.02 6.48
N ALA A 147 -25.99 20.59 7.06
CA ALA A 147 -26.00 19.49 8.03
C ALA A 147 -26.66 18.27 7.41
N ILE A 148 -26.00 17.11 7.50
CA ILE A 148 -26.54 15.82 7.06
C ILE A 148 -26.89 15.02 8.31
N LYS A 149 -28.15 14.59 8.42
CA LYS A 149 -28.59 13.65 9.46
C LYS A 149 -28.65 12.24 8.89
N ILE A 150 -27.90 11.32 9.51
CA ILE A 150 -27.84 9.92 9.12
C ILE A 150 -28.48 9.07 10.22
N LEU A 151 -29.44 8.22 9.85
CA LEU A 151 -30.00 7.20 10.72
C LEU A 151 -29.07 5.98 10.73
N ALA A 152 -28.45 5.67 11.86
CA ALA A 152 -27.64 4.47 11.96
C ALA A 152 -28.51 3.19 11.80
N LYS A 153 -28.13 2.30 10.87
CA LYS A 153 -28.72 0.96 10.75
C LYS A 153 -28.28 0.09 11.94
N LYS A 154 -29.15 -0.86 12.35
CA LYS A 154 -28.93 -1.72 13.52
C LYS A 154 -27.59 -2.48 13.46
N GLY A 155 -26.62 -2.03 14.26
CA GLY A 155 -25.31 -2.68 14.41
C GLY A 155 -24.67 -2.35 15.77
N LYS A 156 -24.48 -3.41 16.59
CA LYS A 156 -23.77 -3.61 17.88
C LYS A 156 -23.43 -2.48 18.88
N LYS A 157 -23.53 -1.17 18.60
CA LYS A 157 -23.23 -0.09 19.57
C LYS A 157 -24.13 1.16 19.53
N SER A 158 -24.92 1.43 18.48
CA SER A 158 -25.80 2.61 18.42
C SER A 158 -27.10 2.25 17.69
N ASP A 159 -28.14 1.93 18.46
CA ASP A 159 -29.43 1.51 17.93
C ASP A 159 -30.29 2.75 17.64
N GLY A 160 -30.49 3.08 16.37
CA GLY A 160 -31.42 4.15 15.94
C GLY A 160 -30.99 5.59 16.29
N GLU A 161 -29.73 5.83 16.66
CA GLU A 161 -29.22 7.19 16.87
C GLU A 161 -29.11 7.93 15.53
N VAL A 162 -29.64 9.15 15.51
CA VAL A 162 -29.45 10.09 14.41
C VAL A 162 -28.17 10.85 14.67
N LYS A 163 -27.15 10.65 13.84
CA LYS A 163 -25.94 11.45 13.87
C LYS A 163 -26.02 12.59 12.87
N GLU A 164 -25.65 13.77 13.33
CA GLU A 164 -25.56 14.97 12.52
C GLU A 164 -24.10 15.24 12.13
N PHE A 165 -23.87 15.42 10.83
CA PHE A 165 -22.58 15.79 10.25
C PHE A 165 -22.68 17.19 9.66
N VAL A 166 -21.88 18.12 10.18
CA VAL A 166 -21.81 19.49 9.67
C VAL A 166 -20.75 19.56 8.59
N LEU A 167 -21.13 20.11 7.43
CA LEU A 167 -20.25 20.30 6.28
C LEU A 167 -19.77 21.75 6.21
N PRO A 168 -18.47 21.97 5.92
CA PRO A 168 -17.95 23.30 5.68
C PRO A 168 -18.64 24.02 4.51
N PHE A 169 -18.71 25.35 4.59
CA PHE A 169 -19.30 26.20 3.55
C PHE A 169 -18.68 25.97 2.17
N GLY A 170 -19.50 26.05 1.12
CA GLY A 170 -19.06 26.04 -0.27
C GLY A 170 -18.76 24.66 -0.87
N LYS A 171 -19.01 23.57 -0.14
CA LYS A 171 -18.81 22.20 -0.66
C LYS A 171 -20.10 21.63 -1.25
N SER A 172 -19.97 20.98 -2.41
CA SER A 172 -21.06 20.23 -3.01
C SER A 172 -21.25 18.90 -2.28
N LEU A 173 -22.50 18.45 -2.22
CA LEU A 173 -22.88 17.18 -1.62
C LEU A 173 -22.71 16.04 -2.63
N LEU A 174 -22.16 14.92 -2.18
CA LEU A 174 -22.08 13.68 -2.96
C LEU A 174 -23.26 12.75 -2.70
N VAL A 175 -23.85 12.85 -1.50
CA VAL A 175 -24.98 12.03 -1.06
C VAL A 175 -26.30 12.78 -1.19
N LYS A 176 -27.38 12.03 -1.44
CA LYS A 176 -28.76 12.55 -1.49
C LYS A 176 -29.58 11.98 -0.34
N GLN A 177 -30.69 12.62 -0.01
CA GLN A 177 -31.68 12.05 0.91
C GLN A 177 -32.11 10.65 0.42
N GLY A 178 -32.17 9.68 1.33
CA GLY A 178 -32.43 8.27 1.04
C GLY A 178 -31.22 7.47 0.55
N SER A 179 -30.01 8.07 0.49
CA SER A 179 -28.79 7.32 0.14
C SER A 179 -28.33 6.47 1.33
N GLU A 180 -27.95 5.22 1.05
CA GLU A 180 -27.25 4.38 2.02
C GLU A 180 -25.77 4.74 2.06
N VAL A 181 -25.24 4.88 3.27
CA VAL A 181 -23.83 5.23 3.53
C VAL A 181 -23.21 4.21 4.47
N LYS A 182 -21.92 3.94 4.26
CA LYS A 182 -21.08 3.10 5.10
C LYS A 182 -20.02 3.94 5.81
N PRO A 183 -19.43 3.42 6.90
CA PRO A 183 -18.29 4.07 7.54
C PRO A 183 -17.16 4.28 6.54
N GLY A 184 -16.68 5.52 6.44
CA GLY A 184 -15.65 5.99 5.51
C GLY A 184 -16.15 6.48 4.15
N ASP A 185 -17.46 6.48 3.89
CA ASP A 185 -18.00 7.09 2.66
C ASP A 185 -17.92 8.62 2.71
N GLN A 186 -17.58 9.23 1.58
CA GLN A 186 -17.49 10.68 1.43
C GLN A 186 -18.89 11.30 1.34
N LEU A 187 -19.18 12.26 2.21
CA LEU A 187 -20.47 12.98 2.21
C LEU A 187 -20.45 14.22 1.30
N CYS A 188 -19.29 14.84 1.14
CA CYS A 188 -19.10 16.05 0.34
C CYS A 188 -17.87 15.96 -0.56
N GLU A 189 -17.80 16.83 -1.56
CA GLU A 189 -16.64 16.94 -2.43
C GLU A 189 -15.38 17.35 -1.65
N GLY A 190 -14.28 16.64 -1.91
CA GLY A 190 -12.98 16.94 -1.34
C GLY A 190 -12.05 15.74 -1.33
N ALA A 191 -10.87 15.97 -0.80
CA ALA A 191 -9.85 14.97 -0.55
C ALA A 191 -10.05 14.32 0.83
N VAL A 192 -9.82 13.01 0.92
CA VAL A 192 -10.01 12.26 2.16
C VAL A 192 -8.70 12.19 2.94
N ASP A 193 -8.79 12.34 4.26
CA ASP A 193 -7.69 11.96 5.15
C ASP A 193 -7.61 10.44 5.25
N ILE A 194 -6.49 9.90 4.77
CA ILE A 194 -6.24 8.46 4.71
C ILE A 194 -6.16 7.85 6.12
N LYS A 195 -5.74 8.60 7.15
CA LYS A 195 -5.67 8.11 8.54
C LYS A 195 -7.06 7.96 9.15
N GLU A 196 -7.93 8.92 8.85
CA GLU A 196 -9.34 8.87 9.26
C GLU A 196 -10.05 7.72 8.55
N LEU A 197 -9.88 7.63 7.23
CA LEU A 197 -10.44 6.53 6.42
C LEU A 197 -9.97 5.16 6.90
N TYR A 198 -8.69 5.03 7.25
CA TYR A 198 -8.14 3.79 7.81
C TYR A 198 -8.82 3.39 9.12
N SER A 199 -9.13 4.38 9.97
CA SER A 199 -9.74 4.14 11.28
C SER A 199 -11.23 3.80 11.18
N LEU A 200 -11.93 4.39 10.22
CA LEU A 200 -13.38 4.20 10.01
C LEU A 200 -13.70 2.96 9.16
N ALA A 201 -13.06 2.82 8.00
CA ALA A 201 -13.37 1.79 6.99
C ALA A 201 -12.34 0.65 6.91
N GLY A 202 -11.22 0.79 7.60
CA GLY A 202 -10.16 -0.22 7.65
C GLY A 202 -9.12 -0.14 6.53
N PRO A 203 -8.16 -1.10 6.50
CA PRO A 203 -7.00 -1.06 5.60
C PRO A 203 -7.38 -1.12 4.12
N ILE A 204 -8.33 -1.97 3.75
CA ILE A 204 -8.68 -2.23 2.35
C ILE A 204 -9.27 -0.97 1.69
N ALA A 205 -10.16 -0.27 2.40
CA ALA A 205 -10.75 0.97 1.91
C ALA A 205 -9.68 2.06 1.73
N ALA A 206 -8.78 2.21 2.70
CA ALA A 206 -7.67 3.17 2.61
C ALA A 206 -6.71 2.85 1.45
N GLN A 207 -6.36 1.58 1.25
CA GLN A 207 -5.52 1.13 0.13
C GLN A 207 -6.17 1.44 -1.22
N ASN A 208 -7.44 1.08 -1.39
CA ASN A 208 -8.19 1.34 -2.63
C ASN A 208 -8.30 2.84 -2.91
N TYR A 209 -8.51 3.66 -1.87
CA TYR A 209 -8.54 5.11 -2.02
C TYR A 209 -7.21 5.65 -2.54
N VAL A 210 -6.07 5.23 -1.97
CA VAL A 210 -4.74 5.66 -2.42
C VAL A 210 -4.50 5.27 -3.88
N ILE A 211 -4.83 4.03 -4.27
CA ILE A 211 -4.65 3.58 -5.67
C ILE A 211 -5.48 4.43 -6.62
N LYS A 212 -6.77 4.62 -6.31
CA LYS A 212 -7.69 5.36 -7.16
C LYS A 212 -7.29 6.83 -7.28
N GLU A 213 -6.90 7.46 -6.17
CA GLU A 213 -6.53 8.87 -6.15
C GLU A 213 -5.23 9.13 -6.93
N VAL A 214 -4.20 8.32 -6.71
CA VAL A 214 -2.93 8.44 -7.46
C VAL A 214 -3.18 8.15 -8.96
N GLY A 215 -3.90 7.07 -9.28
CA GLY A 215 -4.22 6.72 -10.66
C GLY A 215 -5.01 7.81 -11.39
N ARG A 216 -5.98 8.44 -10.70
CA ARG A 216 -6.77 9.56 -11.23
C ARG A 216 -5.88 10.75 -11.59
N ILE A 217 -4.94 11.12 -10.72
CA ILE A 217 -4.03 12.26 -10.96
C ILE A 217 -3.16 12.03 -12.19
N TYR A 218 -2.51 10.87 -12.29
CA TYR A 218 -1.67 10.55 -13.45
C TYR A 218 -2.49 10.48 -14.74
N THR A 219 -3.68 9.88 -14.70
CA THR A 219 -4.57 9.78 -15.88
C THR A 219 -5.04 11.16 -16.35
N LEU A 220 -5.43 12.06 -15.43
CA LEU A 220 -5.84 13.42 -15.76
C LEU A 220 -4.73 14.23 -16.43
N GLN A 221 -3.46 13.92 -16.13
CA GLN A 221 -2.30 14.58 -16.71
C GLN A 221 -1.73 13.87 -17.95
N GLY A 222 -2.46 12.87 -18.46
CA GLY A 222 -2.15 12.15 -19.70
C GLY A 222 -1.04 11.11 -19.56
N ALA A 223 -0.69 10.69 -18.34
CA ALA A 223 0.25 9.61 -18.09
C ALA A 223 -0.51 8.37 -17.59
N SER A 224 -0.56 7.31 -18.39
CA SER A 224 -1.18 6.06 -17.96
C SER A 224 -0.19 5.23 -17.16
N ILE A 225 -0.48 5.02 -15.87
CA ILE A 225 0.29 4.14 -14.98
C ILE A 225 -0.56 2.93 -14.65
N ASN A 226 0.02 1.73 -14.72
CA ASN A 226 -0.67 0.53 -14.29
C ASN A 226 -0.78 0.45 -12.76
N ASP A 227 -1.97 0.14 -12.26
CA ASP A 227 -2.26 0.01 -10.82
C ASP A 227 -1.27 -0.90 -10.08
N LYS A 228 -0.66 -1.89 -10.76
CA LYS A 228 0.28 -2.81 -10.09
C LYS A 228 1.49 -2.10 -9.51
N HIS A 229 1.95 -1.02 -10.14
CA HIS A 229 3.08 -0.23 -9.65
C HIS A 229 2.68 0.56 -8.40
N ILE A 230 1.48 1.16 -8.40
CA ILE A 230 0.93 1.87 -7.25
C ILE A 230 0.70 0.88 -6.09
N GLU A 231 0.16 -0.30 -6.38
CA GLU A 231 -0.06 -1.38 -5.41
C GLU A 231 1.22 -1.84 -4.71
N VAL A 232 2.36 -1.87 -5.42
CA VAL A 232 3.67 -2.20 -4.81
C VAL A 232 4.10 -1.12 -3.79
N VAL A 233 3.89 0.16 -4.10
CA VAL A 233 4.19 1.27 -3.18
C VAL A 233 3.21 1.27 -1.99
N VAL A 234 1.91 1.08 -2.25
CA VAL A 234 0.88 0.98 -1.22
C VAL A 234 1.17 -0.20 -0.29
N ARG A 235 1.60 -1.36 -0.80
CA ARG A 235 2.05 -2.48 0.06
C ARG A 235 3.11 -2.02 1.07
N GLN A 236 4.05 -1.16 0.67
CA GLN A 236 5.07 -0.63 1.57
C GLN A 236 4.54 0.38 2.59
N MET A 237 3.61 1.25 2.22
CA MET A 237 2.97 2.17 3.18
C MET A 237 2.24 1.44 4.32
N PHE A 238 1.74 0.24 4.04
CA PHE A 238 1.01 -0.62 4.99
C PHE A 238 1.85 -1.80 5.52
N SER A 239 3.16 -1.82 5.31
CA SER A 239 4.02 -2.94 5.73
C SER A 239 4.54 -2.82 7.18
N ARG A 240 4.28 -1.71 7.86
CA ARG A 240 4.63 -1.50 9.28
C ARG A 240 3.46 -1.80 10.21
N VAL A 241 3.80 -2.22 11.42
CA VAL A 241 2.87 -2.45 12.53
C VAL A 241 3.42 -1.86 13.80
N LYS A 242 2.52 -1.40 14.67
CA LYS A 242 2.87 -0.89 16.01
C LYS A 242 2.57 -1.95 17.06
N ILE A 243 3.51 -2.30 17.93
CA ILE A 243 3.27 -3.30 18.98
C ILE A 243 2.30 -2.77 20.04
N LYS A 244 1.22 -3.51 20.30
CA LYS A 244 0.25 -3.24 21.38
C LYS A 244 0.61 -3.98 22.66
N SER A 245 0.93 -5.26 22.52
CA SER A 245 1.37 -6.13 23.60
C SER A 245 2.60 -6.88 23.14
N SER A 246 3.66 -6.84 23.95
CA SER A 246 4.94 -7.48 23.63
C SER A 246 4.90 -9.00 23.80
N GLY A 247 4.05 -9.53 24.69
CA GLY A 247 4.12 -10.94 25.07
C GLY A 247 5.53 -11.30 25.56
N ASP A 248 6.07 -12.40 25.04
CA ASP A 248 7.45 -12.86 25.26
C ASP A 248 8.40 -12.52 24.08
N ALA A 249 7.93 -11.72 23.11
CA ALA A 249 8.77 -11.28 22.00
C ALA A 249 9.76 -10.20 22.46
N ARG A 250 10.85 -10.05 21.71
CA ARG A 250 11.91 -9.05 21.98
C ARG A 250 11.49 -7.58 21.85
N PHE A 251 10.27 -7.29 21.39
CA PHE A 251 9.82 -5.93 21.07
C PHE A 251 9.24 -5.21 22.28
N ALA A 252 9.39 -3.88 22.34
CA ALA A 252 8.74 -3.05 23.34
C ALA A 252 7.35 -2.59 22.89
N ILE A 253 6.48 -2.29 23.87
CA ILE A 253 5.16 -1.72 23.61
C ILE A 253 5.33 -0.36 22.94
N GLY A 254 4.71 -0.19 21.78
CA GLY A 254 4.77 1.04 21.00
C GLY A 254 5.82 1.05 19.89
N ASP A 255 6.69 0.04 19.80
CA ASP A 255 7.65 -0.11 18.72
C ASP A 255 6.95 -0.21 17.37
N VAL A 256 7.57 0.41 16.35
CA VAL A 256 7.10 0.37 14.97
C VAL A 256 8.08 -0.49 14.18
N ILE A 257 7.64 -1.69 13.80
CA ILE A 257 8.46 -2.69 13.13
C ILE A 257 7.84 -3.14 11.81
N GLU A 258 8.63 -3.81 10.98
CA GLU A 258 8.16 -4.42 9.75
C GLU A 258 7.34 -5.68 10.05
N LYS A 259 6.27 -5.91 9.26
CA LYS A 259 5.46 -7.12 9.38
C LYS A 259 6.27 -8.41 9.23
N ALA A 260 7.27 -8.42 8.34
CA ALA A 260 8.12 -9.58 8.11
C ALA A 260 8.91 -9.95 9.38
N GLU A 261 9.48 -8.95 10.05
CA GLU A 261 10.23 -9.15 11.29
C GLU A 261 9.33 -9.65 12.44
N LEU A 262 8.11 -9.13 12.54
CA LEU A 262 7.14 -9.62 13.51
C LEU A 262 6.75 -11.08 13.26
N ILE A 263 6.57 -11.48 12.00
CA ILE A 263 6.24 -12.85 11.63
C ILE A 263 7.40 -13.79 12.02
N GLU A 264 8.64 -13.44 11.65
CA GLU A 264 9.84 -14.21 12.02
C GLU A 264 9.97 -14.38 13.54
N GLU A 265 9.78 -13.31 14.32
CA GLU A 265 9.91 -13.35 15.77
C GLU A 265 8.76 -14.11 16.45
N ASN A 266 7.51 -13.93 15.99
CA ASN A 266 6.38 -14.68 16.51
C ASN A 266 6.50 -16.18 16.20
N GLU A 267 7.10 -16.57 15.07
CA GLU A 267 7.41 -17.97 14.78
C GLU A 267 8.45 -18.55 15.75
N ARG A 268 9.47 -17.77 16.13
CA ARG A 268 10.44 -18.15 17.17
C ARG A 268 9.76 -18.36 18.53
N VAL A 269 9.03 -17.35 19.01
CA VAL A 269 8.33 -17.42 20.31
C VAL A 269 7.32 -18.57 20.35
N LYS A 270 6.66 -18.86 19.22
CA LYS A 270 5.75 -20.00 19.11
C LYS A 270 6.45 -21.34 19.30
N LYS A 271 7.69 -21.51 18.81
CA LYS A 271 8.51 -22.72 19.04
C LYS A 271 8.82 -22.90 20.52
N ASP A 272 9.01 -21.79 21.23
CA ASP A 272 9.29 -21.76 22.67
C ASP A 272 8.02 -21.84 23.54
N ASN A 273 6.83 -22.03 22.93
CA ASN A 273 5.51 -22.01 23.59
C ASN A 273 5.21 -20.71 24.39
N GLY A 274 5.80 -19.59 23.99
CA GLY A 274 5.57 -18.28 24.61
C GLY A 274 4.32 -17.56 24.08
N ILE A 275 4.02 -16.42 24.70
CA ILE A 275 2.93 -15.52 24.34
C ILE A 275 3.38 -14.64 23.17
N LEU A 276 2.62 -14.68 22.06
CA LEU A 276 2.92 -13.92 20.85
C LEU A 276 2.73 -12.41 21.05
N ALA A 277 3.50 -11.61 20.33
CA ALA A 277 3.30 -10.17 20.29
C ALA A 277 2.06 -9.82 19.45
N GLU A 278 1.22 -8.92 19.99
CA GLU A 278 0.03 -8.42 19.31
C GLU A 278 0.31 -7.11 18.58
N PRO A 279 0.17 -7.05 17.24
CA PRO A 279 0.32 -5.83 16.49
C PRO A 279 -0.98 -5.02 16.41
N SER A 280 -0.83 -3.70 16.32
CA SER A 280 -1.81 -2.79 15.72
C SER A 280 -1.36 -2.45 14.31
N GLY A 281 -2.24 -2.69 13.34
CA GLY A 281 -2.03 -2.18 11.99
C GLY A 281 -1.95 -0.66 12.00
N MET A 282 -1.07 -0.12 11.17
CA MET A 282 -0.93 1.31 10.93
C MET A 282 -0.59 1.57 9.47
N VAL A 283 -0.72 2.83 9.06
CA VAL A 283 -0.29 3.31 7.75
C VAL A 283 0.74 4.41 7.96
N LEU A 284 1.84 4.36 7.20
CA LEU A 284 2.93 5.32 7.24
C LEU A 284 3.18 5.94 5.87
N GLY A 285 3.60 7.20 5.86
CA GLY A 285 4.09 7.85 4.65
C GLY A 285 5.37 7.17 4.18
N ILE A 286 5.68 7.28 2.88
CA ILE A 286 6.84 6.59 2.29
C ILE A 286 8.17 7.01 2.93
N THR A 287 8.33 8.29 3.34
CA THR A 287 9.53 8.75 4.06
C THR A 287 9.70 8.05 5.41
N LYS A 288 8.64 8.01 6.24
CA LYS A 288 8.68 7.32 7.55
C LYS A 288 8.84 5.80 7.40
N THR A 289 8.26 5.23 6.36
CA THR A 289 8.42 3.82 6.00
C THR A 289 9.89 3.53 5.70
N ALA A 290 10.55 4.36 4.90
CA ALA A 290 11.96 4.20 4.55
C ALA A 290 12.93 4.35 5.74
N LEU A 291 12.59 5.18 6.74
CA LEU A 291 13.39 5.35 7.97
C LEU A 291 13.20 4.22 8.98
N THR A 292 12.11 3.46 8.89
CA THR A 292 11.77 2.34 9.79
C THR A 292 12.10 0.98 9.17
N THR A 293 13.03 0.94 8.21
CA THR A 293 13.53 -0.33 7.67
C THR A 293 14.37 -1.07 8.71
N SER A 294 14.41 -2.40 8.60
CA SER A 294 15.24 -3.26 9.46
C SER A 294 16.74 -3.04 9.23
N SER A 295 17.15 -2.64 8.02
CA SER A 295 18.54 -2.28 7.72
C SER A 295 18.86 -0.84 8.15
N PHE A 296 19.74 -0.70 9.14
CA PHE A 296 20.24 0.63 9.50
C PHE A 296 21.11 1.24 8.39
N LEU A 297 21.80 0.44 7.57
CA LEU A 297 22.60 0.95 6.44
C LEU A 297 21.71 1.61 5.37
N SER A 298 20.60 0.96 5.00
CA SER A 298 19.64 1.52 4.05
C SER A 298 18.88 2.71 4.62
N ALA A 299 18.53 2.69 5.92
CA ALA A 299 17.93 3.85 6.58
C ALA A 299 18.89 5.06 6.61
N ALA A 300 20.14 4.84 7.02
CA ALA A 300 21.16 5.88 7.15
C ALA A 300 21.52 6.52 5.80
N SER A 301 21.40 5.77 4.69
CA SER A 301 21.63 6.26 3.34
C SER A 301 20.46 7.09 2.79
N PHE A 302 19.30 7.11 3.45
CA PHE A 302 18.13 7.87 3.01
C PHE A 302 18.11 9.27 3.63
N GLN A 303 17.91 9.37 4.94
CA GLN A 303 17.87 10.63 5.71
C GLN A 303 18.27 10.39 7.18
N GLU A 304 18.45 11.46 7.96
CA GLU A 304 18.73 11.41 9.41
C GLU A 304 19.93 10.52 9.83
N THR A 305 20.98 10.45 9.00
CA THR A 305 22.13 9.54 9.14
C THR A 305 22.70 9.47 10.56
N THR A 306 22.98 10.61 11.19
CA THR A 306 23.54 10.67 12.56
C THR A 306 22.63 10.00 13.59
N ARG A 307 21.32 10.27 13.51
CA ARG A 307 20.33 9.70 14.45
C ARG A 307 20.21 8.19 14.27
N VAL A 308 20.15 7.73 13.02
CA VAL A 308 20.04 6.29 12.71
C VAL A 308 21.26 5.52 13.23
N LEU A 309 22.47 6.03 12.98
CA LEU A 309 23.70 5.35 13.42
C LEU A 309 23.85 5.32 14.94
N ILE A 310 23.49 6.40 15.63
CA ILE A 310 23.51 6.43 17.10
C ILE A 310 22.53 5.41 17.68
N SER A 311 21.29 5.34 17.16
CA SER A 311 20.30 4.35 17.61
C SER A 311 20.78 2.92 17.37
N ALA A 312 21.33 2.65 16.18
CA ALA A 312 21.87 1.34 15.83
C ALA A 312 23.05 0.93 16.73
N ALA A 313 23.93 1.86 17.07
CA ALA A 313 25.04 1.62 17.99
C ALA A 313 24.58 1.36 19.43
N LEU A 314 23.58 2.10 19.92
CA LEU A 314 23.01 1.91 21.26
C LEU A 314 22.29 0.57 21.40
N GLU A 315 21.58 0.14 20.35
CA GLU A 315 20.84 -1.11 20.32
C GLU A 315 21.71 -2.33 19.97
N GLY A 316 22.94 -2.11 19.49
CA GLY A 316 23.79 -3.18 18.97
C GLY A 316 23.19 -3.87 17.74
N LYS A 317 22.54 -3.11 16.84
CA LYS A 317 21.83 -3.64 15.68
C LYS A 317 22.78 -4.31 14.69
N GLU A 318 22.37 -5.49 14.21
CA GLU A 318 23.04 -6.23 13.14
C GLU A 318 22.28 -6.10 11.82
N ASP A 319 23.00 -5.85 10.72
CA ASP A 319 22.40 -5.75 9.38
C ASP A 319 22.50 -7.08 8.64
N LYS A 320 21.36 -7.65 8.26
CA LYS A 320 21.28 -8.93 7.54
C LYS A 320 21.54 -8.81 6.03
N LEU A 321 21.77 -7.61 5.50
CA LEU A 321 22.10 -7.35 4.09
C LEU A 321 21.11 -8.00 3.11
N ARG A 322 19.81 -7.97 3.43
CA ARG A 322 18.76 -8.60 2.62
C ARG A 322 18.28 -7.73 1.45
N GLY A 323 18.51 -6.42 1.52
CA GLY A 323 18.04 -5.46 0.53
C GLY A 323 19.06 -5.18 -0.57
N LEU A 324 18.68 -4.25 -1.46
CA LEU A 324 19.54 -3.85 -2.57
C LEU A 324 20.59 -2.83 -2.13
N LYS A 325 20.20 -1.85 -1.30
CA LYS A 325 21.06 -0.70 -0.95
C LYS A 325 22.26 -1.11 -0.11
N GLU A 326 22.06 -1.99 0.87
CA GLU A 326 23.10 -2.43 1.79
C GLU A 326 24.20 -3.18 1.04
N ASN A 327 23.80 -4.05 0.11
CA ASN A 327 24.74 -4.78 -0.73
C ASN A 327 25.51 -3.85 -1.67
N VAL A 328 24.86 -2.83 -2.24
CA VAL A 328 25.56 -1.80 -3.04
C VAL A 328 26.57 -1.03 -2.19
N ILE A 329 26.21 -0.62 -0.97
CA ILE A 329 27.08 0.14 -0.06
C ILE A 329 28.34 -0.67 0.31
N ILE A 330 28.19 -1.96 0.59
CA ILE A 330 29.29 -2.85 0.98
C ILE A 330 30.08 -3.39 -0.24
N GLY A 331 29.55 -3.24 -1.46
CA GLY A 331 30.18 -3.75 -2.68
C GLY A 331 29.95 -5.26 -2.91
N ARG A 332 28.87 -5.83 -2.37
CA ARG A 332 28.42 -7.20 -2.67
C ARG A 332 27.45 -7.21 -3.86
N LEU A 333 27.23 -8.39 -4.43
CA LEU A 333 26.18 -8.59 -5.43
C LEU A 333 24.81 -8.28 -4.82
N ILE A 334 23.99 -7.49 -5.52
CA ILE A 334 22.62 -7.24 -5.10
C ILE A 334 21.76 -8.51 -5.18
N PRO A 335 20.82 -8.74 -4.25
CA PRO A 335 19.95 -9.92 -4.24
C PRO A 335 18.80 -9.81 -5.26
N ALA A 336 19.10 -9.40 -6.50
CA ALA A 336 18.16 -9.27 -7.61
C ALA A 336 18.84 -9.60 -8.96
N GLY A 337 18.04 -9.93 -9.96
CA GLY A 337 18.52 -10.27 -11.31
C GLY A 337 19.49 -11.45 -11.28
N THR A 338 20.69 -11.26 -11.84
CA THR A 338 21.76 -12.28 -11.86
C THR A 338 22.36 -12.56 -10.46
N GLY A 339 22.20 -11.64 -9.51
CA GLY A 339 22.61 -11.83 -8.12
C GLY A 339 21.55 -12.51 -7.26
N TYR A 340 20.36 -12.77 -7.80
CA TYR A 340 19.32 -13.52 -7.09
C TYR A 340 19.75 -14.99 -6.93
N ARG A 341 19.94 -15.41 -5.68
CA ARG A 341 20.19 -16.80 -5.32
C ARG A 341 18.93 -17.37 -4.68
N LYS A 342 18.52 -18.57 -5.08
CA LYS A 342 17.39 -19.27 -4.44
C LYS A 342 17.65 -19.53 -2.95
N ASP A 343 18.92 -19.61 -2.57
CA ASP A 343 19.40 -19.93 -1.22
C ASP A 343 19.43 -18.73 -0.25
N PHE A 344 18.82 -17.59 -0.59
CA PHE A 344 18.59 -16.51 0.38
C PHE A 344 17.38 -16.78 1.30
N GLU A 345 16.64 -17.87 1.08
CA GLU A 345 15.94 -18.55 2.17
C GLU A 345 17.02 -19.09 3.11
N ILE A 346 17.09 -18.51 4.31
CA ILE A 346 17.99 -18.89 5.40
C ILE A 346 17.99 -20.41 5.51
N LYS A 347 19.06 -21.05 5.03
CA LYS A 347 19.48 -22.27 5.68
C LYS A 347 20.18 -21.82 6.95
N ASP A 348 19.60 -22.14 8.09
CA ASP A 348 20.38 -22.38 9.29
C ASP A 348 21.29 -23.59 8.95
N GLU A 349 22.40 -23.34 8.24
CA GLU A 349 23.46 -24.34 8.15
C GLU A 349 24.15 -24.28 9.51
N GLU A 350 23.86 -25.28 10.34
CA GLU A 350 24.78 -25.72 11.39
C GLU A 350 26.19 -25.68 10.79
N GLU A 351 27.07 -24.86 11.37
CA GLU A 351 28.47 -24.78 10.97
C GLU A 351 29.10 -26.16 11.12
N GLU A 352 29.20 -26.92 10.03
CA GLU A 352 30.21 -27.96 9.96
C GLU A 352 31.58 -27.27 9.92
N PRO A 353 32.48 -27.53 10.88
CA PRO A 353 33.77 -26.87 10.92
C PRO A 353 34.56 -27.26 9.66
N LEU A 354 34.94 -26.27 8.86
CA LEU A 354 35.85 -26.45 7.73
C LEU A 354 37.13 -27.14 8.22
N ASN A 355 37.40 -28.35 7.72
CA ASN A 355 38.65 -29.06 7.92
C ASN A 355 39.83 -28.19 7.45
N GLU A 356 40.74 -27.86 8.36
CA GLU A 356 41.94 -27.05 8.14
C GLU A 356 42.96 -27.67 7.15
N LEU A 357 42.70 -28.86 6.60
CA LEU A 357 43.63 -29.61 5.76
C LEU A 357 43.68 -29.16 4.29
N GLU A 358 42.66 -28.47 3.76
CA GLU A 358 42.65 -28.06 2.33
C GLU A 358 43.30 -26.69 2.05
N ARG A 359 43.77 -25.97 3.07
CA ARG A 359 44.49 -24.69 2.88
C ARG A 359 46.00 -24.84 2.65
N ALA A 360 46.55 -26.05 2.71
CA ALA A 360 47.99 -26.28 2.60
C ALA A 360 48.50 -26.59 1.17
N GLU A 361 47.63 -26.69 0.16
CA GLU A 361 48.04 -27.13 -1.19
C GLU A 361 47.60 -26.23 -2.36
N ARG A 362 47.50 -24.90 -2.17
CA ARG A 362 47.37 -23.97 -3.30
C ARG A 362 48.30 -22.77 -3.22
#